data_AF-A0A2V5MHC6-F1
#
_entry.id   AF-A0A2V5MHC6-F1
#
_cell.length_a   1.000
_cell.length_b   1.000
_cell.length_c   1.000
_cell.angle_alpha   90.00
_cell.angle_beta   90.00
_cell.angle_gamma   90.00
#
_symmetry.space_group_name_H-M   'P 1'
#
loop_
_entity.id
_entity.type
_entity.pdbx_description
1 polymer ?
#
loop_
_entity_poly.entity_id
_entity_poly.type
_entity_poly.pdbx_seq_one_letter_code
_entity_poly.pdbx_strand_id
1 'polypeptide(L)'
;MRFQRYRRFFDYSGGFITDFGAHRLDSVHQVMHDDKPLSAMGVGGLYGPKSIVDTPNVLHVTYEYRNWVLSYEGIQLNGVGTGPRIPGGRRPYNASGDLDRPHGEAFYGTKGTLFSDRVGYEIFPSARGEGVEPKSVVGRDCTDLHVKDFIDCVRSQEKPLADVEIGHKSTIVAHLGNISYKIGGRKIRWDADREQILNDSEASGLLNRQGRAPWNLI
;
A
#
# COMPACT_ATOMS: atom_id res chain seq x y z
N MET A 1 -18.04 -20.32 5.18
CA MET A 1 -16.55 -20.29 5.16
C MET A 1 -15.95 -19.04 4.50
N ARG A 2 -16.66 -18.28 3.63
CA ARG A 2 -16.13 -17.02 3.06
C ARG A 2 -15.97 -15.86 4.07
N PHE A 3 -16.85 -15.76 5.07
CA PHE A 3 -16.91 -14.62 6.00
C PHE A 3 -15.59 -14.34 6.77
N GLN A 4 -14.89 -15.37 7.25
CA GLN A 4 -13.61 -15.20 7.95
C GLN A 4 -12.42 -14.90 7.01
N ARG A 5 -12.59 -15.06 5.70
CA ARG A 5 -11.52 -14.87 4.69
C ARG A 5 -11.94 -13.85 3.63
N TYR A 6 -12.85 -12.92 3.95
CA TYR A 6 -13.45 -12.01 2.98
C TYR A 6 -12.41 -11.18 2.21
N ARG A 7 -11.29 -10.84 2.85
CA ARG A 7 -10.13 -10.13 2.25
C ARG A 7 -9.48 -10.84 1.06
N ARG A 8 -9.81 -12.11 0.83
CA ARG A 8 -9.26 -12.92 -0.27
C ARG A 8 -10.23 -13.08 -1.45
N PHE A 9 -11.31 -12.32 -1.44
CA PHE A 9 -12.34 -12.33 -2.49
C PHE A 9 -12.57 -10.90 -2.98
N PHE A 10 -12.55 -10.70 -4.29
CA PHE A 10 -12.75 -9.41 -4.95
C PHE A 10 -14.16 -8.86 -4.73
N ASP A 11 -15.14 -9.74 -4.51
CA ASP A 11 -16.51 -9.36 -4.17
C ASP A 11 -16.57 -8.54 -2.86
N TYR A 12 -15.63 -8.76 -1.94
CA TYR A 12 -15.64 -8.14 -0.60
C TYR A 12 -14.43 -7.23 -0.34
N SER A 13 -13.39 -7.25 -1.17
CA SER A 13 -12.13 -6.52 -0.94
C SER A 13 -11.36 -6.28 -2.23
N GLY A 14 -10.23 -5.57 -2.19
CA GLY A 14 -9.25 -5.52 -3.28
C GLY A 14 -8.03 -6.41 -3.03
N GLY A 15 -8.10 -7.40 -2.14
CA GLY A 15 -6.95 -8.20 -1.76
C GLY A 15 -5.92 -7.45 -0.90
N PHE A 16 -4.71 -8.02 -0.82
CA PHE A 16 -3.64 -7.51 0.04
C PHE A 16 -3.16 -6.09 -0.30
N ILE A 17 -3.21 -5.70 -1.58
CA ILE A 17 -2.78 -4.36 -1.98
C ILE A 17 -3.69 -3.25 -1.43
N THR A 18 -4.99 -3.50 -1.28
CA THR A 18 -5.93 -2.56 -0.64
C THR A 18 -5.97 -2.69 0.89
N ASP A 19 -5.42 -3.76 1.45
CA ASP A 19 -5.38 -4.00 2.90
C ASP A 19 -4.05 -3.48 3.45
N PHE A 20 -2.96 -4.22 3.24
CA PHE A 20 -1.62 -3.82 3.70
C PHE A 20 -0.94 -2.81 2.79
N GLY A 21 -1.17 -2.89 1.47
CA GLY A 21 -0.54 -1.98 0.50
C GLY A 21 -0.94 -0.52 0.71
N ALA A 22 -2.22 -0.23 0.96
CA ALA A 22 -2.72 1.12 1.18
C ALA A 22 -1.97 1.85 2.32
N HIS A 23 -1.68 1.14 3.42
CA HIS A 23 -0.89 1.68 4.54
C HIS A 23 0.55 2.10 4.16
N ARG A 24 1.11 1.53 3.09
CA ARG A 24 2.46 1.87 2.61
C ARG A 24 2.41 2.94 1.53
N LEU A 25 1.39 2.87 0.67
CA LEU A 25 1.14 3.87 -0.37
C LEU A 25 0.91 5.26 0.22
N ASP A 26 0.17 5.34 1.32
CA ASP A 26 -0.01 6.57 2.10
C ASP A 26 1.33 7.14 2.60
N SER A 27 2.14 6.33 3.31
CA SER A 27 3.49 6.75 3.75
C SER A 27 4.35 7.27 2.59
N VAL A 28 4.33 6.56 1.44
CA VAL A 28 5.08 6.97 0.25
C VAL A 28 4.60 8.34 -0.25
N HIS A 29 3.29 8.58 -0.34
CA HIS A 29 2.75 9.88 -0.74
C HIS A 29 3.11 11.00 0.22
N GLN A 30 3.08 10.73 1.54
CA GLN A 30 3.49 11.70 2.55
C GLN A 30 4.97 12.07 2.43
N VAL A 31 5.86 11.09 2.22
CA VAL A 31 7.31 11.31 2.10
C VAL A 31 7.68 11.96 0.76
N MET A 32 7.05 11.51 -0.33
CA MET A 32 7.35 12.02 -1.67
C MET A 32 6.65 13.36 -1.97
N HIS A 33 5.67 13.75 -1.15
CA HIS A 33 4.79 14.90 -1.38
C HIS A 33 4.13 14.89 -2.77
N ASP A 34 3.79 13.69 -3.25
CA ASP A 34 3.22 13.45 -4.57
C ASP A 34 2.27 12.26 -4.51
N ASP A 35 0.98 12.55 -4.69
CA ASP A 35 -0.13 11.59 -4.63
C ASP A 35 -0.74 11.28 -6.02
N LYS A 36 -0.09 11.73 -7.10
CA LYS A 36 -0.64 11.73 -8.46
C LYS A 36 0.11 10.78 -9.40
N PRO A 37 -0.18 9.47 -9.38
CA PRO A 37 0.39 8.57 -10.38
C PRO A 37 -0.11 8.95 -11.78
N LEU A 38 0.73 8.80 -12.78
CA LEU A 38 0.40 8.99 -14.20
C LEU A 38 -0.06 7.68 -14.84
N SER A 39 0.38 6.54 -14.31
CA SER A 39 0.01 5.22 -14.83
C SER A 39 0.23 4.11 -13.80
N ALA A 40 -0.38 2.96 -14.06
CA ALA A 40 -0.17 1.73 -13.30
C ALA A 40 -0.09 0.52 -14.25
N MET A 41 0.77 -0.44 -13.94
CA MET A 41 0.86 -1.73 -14.61
C MET A 41 1.07 -2.84 -13.58
N GLY A 42 0.10 -3.75 -13.45
CA GLY A 42 0.09 -4.82 -12.46
C GLY A 42 0.16 -6.21 -13.06
N VAL A 43 1.04 -7.07 -12.56
CA VAL A 43 1.14 -8.48 -12.97
C VAL A 43 1.21 -9.36 -11.72
N GLY A 44 0.56 -10.52 -11.77
CA GLY A 44 0.48 -11.38 -10.61
C GLY A 44 -0.40 -12.60 -10.84
N GLY A 45 -0.76 -13.26 -9.75
CA GLY A 45 -1.61 -14.44 -9.80
C GLY A 45 -1.78 -15.14 -8.46
N LEU A 46 -2.35 -16.34 -8.56
CA LEU A 46 -2.45 -17.29 -7.47
C LEU A 46 -1.44 -18.40 -7.67
N TYR A 47 -0.46 -18.48 -6.77
CA TYR A 47 0.57 -19.50 -6.78
C TYR A 47 0.49 -20.36 -5.52
N GLY A 48 0.78 -21.65 -5.65
CA GLY A 48 0.65 -22.63 -4.57
C GLY A 48 -0.61 -23.51 -4.69
N PRO A 49 -1.08 -24.11 -3.58
CA PRO A 49 -2.21 -25.03 -3.61
C PRO A 49 -3.48 -24.40 -4.16
N LYS A 50 -4.28 -25.20 -4.89
CA LYS A 50 -5.59 -24.77 -5.39
C LYS A 50 -6.44 -24.25 -4.22
N SER A 51 -7.01 -23.08 -4.41
CA SER A 51 -7.82 -22.37 -3.42
C SER A 51 -9.01 -21.73 -4.11
N ILE A 52 -10.06 -21.45 -3.35
CA ILE A 52 -11.30 -20.83 -3.84
C ILE A 52 -11.22 -19.29 -3.92
N VAL A 53 -10.09 -18.72 -3.49
CA VAL A 53 -9.84 -17.27 -3.47
C VAL A 53 -9.62 -16.75 -4.89
N ASP A 54 -9.89 -15.47 -5.13
CA ASP A 54 -9.79 -14.85 -6.46
C ASP A 54 -8.88 -13.60 -6.48
N THR A 55 -8.49 -13.07 -5.31
CA THR A 55 -7.48 -12.02 -5.20
C THR A 55 -6.08 -12.62 -5.32
N PRO A 56 -5.12 -11.98 -6.03
CA PRO A 56 -3.78 -12.51 -6.17
C PRO A 56 -3.05 -12.62 -4.82
N ASN A 57 -2.24 -13.67 -4.65
CA ASN A 57 -1.32 -13.82 -3.52
C ASN A 57 0.14 -13.49 -3.91
N VAL A 58 0.38 -13.23 -5.19
CA VAL A 58 1.59 -12.58 -5.69
C VAL A 58 1.12 -11.48 -6.63
N LEU A 59 1.47 -10.23 -6.35
CA LEU A 59 1.14 -9.09 -7.17
C LEU A 59 2.30 -8.10 -7.16
N HIS A 60 2.81 -7.80 -8.35
CA HIS A 60 3.74 -6.71 -8.59
C HIS A 60 3.02 -5.61 -9.35
N VAL A 61 3.23 -4.36 -8.94
CA VAL A 61 2.68 -3.21 -9.67
C VAL A 61 3.76 -2.15 -9.81
N THR A 62 3.96 -1.66 -11.03
CA THR A 62 4.77 -0.47 -11.28
C THR A 62 3.86 0.72 -11.52
N TYR A 63 4.11 1.82 -10.84
CA TYR A 63 3.45 3.10 -11.03
C TYR A 63 4.47 4.13 -11.50
N GLU A 64 4.11 4.88 -12.53
CA GLU A 64 4.90 6.04 -12.94
C GLU A 64 4.32 7.29 -12.32
N TYR A 65 5.17 8.12 -11.72
CA TYR A 65 4.87 9.48 -11.32
C TYR A 65 5.66 10.44 -12.21
N ARG A 66 5.48 11.75 -12.01
CA ARG A 66 6.10 12.76 -12.90
C ARG A 66 7.62 12.64 -12.99
N ASN A 67 8.29 12.42 -11.86
CA ASN A 67 9.75 12.45 -11.76
C ASN A 67 10.36 11.20 -11.10
N TRP A 68 9.55 10.18 -10.84
CA TRP A 68 9.95 9.01 -10.09
C TRP A 68 9.04 7.83 -10.41
N VAL A 69 9.43 6.63 -9.98
CA VAL A 69 8.70 5.38 -10.20
C VAL A 69 8.53 4.69 -8.87
N LEU A 70 7.35 4.10 -8.66
CA LEU A 70 7.05 3.26 -7.51
C LEU A 70 6.88 1.81 -7.95
N SER A 71 7.61 0.91 -7.31
CA SER A 71 7.41 -0.54 -7.45
C SER A 71 6.76 -1.07 -6.18
N TYR A 72 5.53 -1.59 -6.30
CA TYR A 72 4.85 -2.34 -5.26
C TYR A 72 5.07 -3.84 -5.48
N GLU A 73 5.36 -4.55 -4.38
CA GLU A 73 5.47 -6.00 -4.35
C GLU A 73 4.66 -6.55 -3.17
N GLY A 74 3.72 -7.44 -3.47
CA GLY A 74 2.98 -8.20 -2.48
C GLY A 74 3.13 -9.68 -2.74
N ILE A 75 3.92 -10.38 -1.93
CA ILE A 75 4.11 -11.84 -1.99
C ILE A 75 3.61 -12.46 -0.69
N GLN A 76 2.47 -13.14 -0.75
CA GLN A 76 1.79 -13.79 0.37
C GLN A 76 1.76 -15.32 0.21
N LEU A 77 2.93 -15.90 -0.06
CA LEU A 77 3.11 -17.35 -0.17
C LEU A 77 3.36 -18.03 1.17
N ASN A 78 3.89 -17.29 2.15
CA ASN A 78 4.16 -17.77 3.50
C ASN A 78 3.96 -16.63 4.52
N GLY A 79 4.26 -16.89 5.80
CA GLY A 79 4.06 -15.94 6.91
C GLY A 79 5.33 -15.24 7.40
N VAL A 80 6.44 -15.30 6.66
CA VAL A 80 7.65 -14.53 6.99
C VAL A 80 7.30 -13.04 6.90
N GLY A 81 7.69 -12.26 7.90
CA GLY A 81 7.35 -10.84 8.02
C GLY A 81 5.91 -10.54 8.44
N THR A 82 5.08 -11.54 8.72
CA THR A 82 3.65 -11.34 9.09
C THR A 82 3.32 -11.73 10.53
N GLY A 83 4.31 -11.96 11.39
CA GLY A 83 4.06 -12.34 12.77
C GLY A 83 3.44 -11.19 13.59
N PRO A 84 2.67 -11.50 14.66
CA PRO A 84 2.05 -10.47 15.47
C PRO A 84 3.07 -9.70 16.31
N ARG A 85 2.76 -8.45 16.66
CA ARG A 85 3.53 -7.71 17.67
C ARG A 85 3.18 -8.25 19.06
N ILE A 86 4.10 -8.97 19.69
CA ILE A 86 3.92 -9.52 21.03
C ILE A 86 4.71 -8.68 22.03
N PRO A 87 4.07 -8.02 23.01
CA PRO A 87 4.75 -7.36 24.11
C PRO A 87 5.67 -8.35 24.85
N GLY A 88 6.96 -8.00 25.02
CA GLY A 88 7.94 -8.89 25.64
C GLY A 88 8.38 -10.10 24.77
N GLY A 89 7.94 -10.17 23.52
CA GLY A 89 8.43 -11.16 22.56
C GLY A 89 9.93 -10.99 22.27
N ARG A 90 10.61 -12.08 21.91
CA ARG A 90 12.07 -12.07 21.67
C ARG A 90 12.50 -11.07 20.58
N ARG A 91 11.63 -10.80 19.60
CA ARG A 91 11.85 -9.86 18.47
C ARG A 91 10.53 -9.20 18.03
N PRO A 92 10.56 -7.95 17.51
CA PRO A 92 9.38 -7.32 16.91
C PRO A 92 8.75 -8.21 15.83
N TYR A 93 7.42 -8.21 15.73
CA TYR A 93 6.67 -8.99 14.73
C TYR A 93 6.97 -10.50 14.74
N ASN A 94 7.47 -11.05 15.85
CA ASN A 94 7.86 -12.46 16.01
C ASN A 94 8.82 -12.96 14.91
N ALA A 95 9.74 -12.10 14.49
CA ALA A 95 10.77 -12.41 13.52
C ALA A 95 11.57 -13.67 13.92
N SER A 96 11.71 -14.60 12.97
CA SER A 96 12.47 -15.85 13.08
C SER A 96 13.98 -15.69 12.86
N GLY A 97 14.44 -14.53 12.37
CA GLY A 97 15.84 -14.23 12.10
C GLY A 97 16.08 -12.75 11.83
N ASP A 98 17.32 -12.36 11.50
CA ASP A 98 17.68 -10.95 11.25
C ASP A 98 17.10 -10.40 9.94
N LEU A 99 16.84 -11.30 8.97
CA LEU A 99 16.23 -10.97 7.68
C LEU A 99 14.71 -11.10 7.67
N ASP A 100 14.11 -11.66 8.73
CA ASP A 100 12.66 -11.76 8.86
C ASP A 100 12.12 -10.41 9.36
N ARG A 101 11.84 -9.53 8.41
CA ARG A 101 11.37 -8.16 8.68
C ARG A 101 9.91 -8.01 8.23
N PRO A 102 9.12 -7.19 8.94
CA PRO A 102 7.77 -6.88 8.51
C PRO A 102 7.78 -6.11 7.19
N HIS A 103 6.62 -6.05 6.52
CA HIS A 103 6.44 -5.25 5.33
C HIS A 103 6.88 -3.78 5.56
N GLY A 104 7.41 -3.16 4.51
CA GLY A 104 7.99 -1.83 4.57
C GLY A 104 8.10 -1.18 3.19
N GLU A 105 8.93 -0.15 3.11
CA GLU A 105 9.13 0.70 1.96
C GLU A 105 10.60 1.13 1.87
N ALA A 106 11.05 1.39 0.64
CA ALA A 106 12.40 1.83 0.36
C ALA A 106 12.37 3.06 -0.56
N PHE A 107 13.20 4.06 -0.24
CA PHE A 107 13.36 5.27 -1.03
C PHE A 107 14.81 5.36 -1.48
N TYR A 108 15.02 5.43 -2.79
CA TYR A 108 16.35 5.48 -3.41
C TYR A 108 16.60 6.88 -3.96
N GLY A 109 17.57 7.57 -3.39
CA GLY A 109 18.01 8.89 -3.82
C GLY A 109 19.47 8.90 -4.24
N THR A 110 19.91 10.01 -4.81
CA THR A 110 21.30 10.18 -5.26
C THR A 110 22.31 10.29 -4.11
N LYS A 111 21.85 10.67 -2.91
CA LYS A 111 22.70 10.82 -1.71
C LYS A 111 22.64 9.63 -0.76
N GLY A 112 21.73 8.68 -0.98
CA GLY A 112 21.54 7.54 -0.11
C GLY A 112 20.18 6.89 -0.27
N THR A 113 19.97 5.85 0.54
CA THR A 113 18.77 5.02 0.55
C THR A 113 18.15 5.02 1.94
N LEU A 114 16.84 5.23 2.03
CA LEU A 114 16.06 5.08 3.25
C LEU A 114 15.29 3.76 3.17
N PHE A 115 15.49 2.87 4.14
CA PHE A 115 14.61 1.73 4.36
C PHE A 115 13.75 2.01 5.60
N SER A 116 12.44 1.84 5.47
CA SER A 116 11.52 1.96 6.58
C SER A 116 10.58 0.76 6.62
N ASP A 117 10.28 0.29 7.82
CA ASP A 117 9.33 -0.78 8.04
C ASP A 117 8.56 -0.54 9.35
N ARG A 118 7.82 -1.54 9.80
CA ARG A 118 7.04 -1.45 11.04
C ARG A 118 7.87 -1.43 12.34
N VAL A 119 9.18 -1.68 12.26
CA VAL A 119 10.11 -1.62 13.40
C VAL A 119 10.78 -0.26 13.50
N GLY A 120 11.04 0.41 12.38
CA GLY A 120 11.73 1.69 12.38
C GLY A 120 12.20 2.12 10.98
N TYR A 121 13.29 2.87 10.94
CA TYR A 121 13.93 3.23 9.67
C TYR A 121 15.45 3.34 9.77
N GLU A 122 16.11 3.12 8.63
CA GLU A 122 17.55 3.15 8.46
C GLU A 122 17.91 3.94 7.20
N ILE A 123 18.92 4.81 7.32
CA ILE A 123 19.47 5.60 6.22
C ILE A 123 20.87 5.09 5.91
N PHE A 124 21.08 4.71 4.67
CA PHE A 124 22.35 4.25 4.11
C PHE A 124 22.91 5.32 3.17
N PRO A 125 24.08 5.90 3.48
CA PRO A 125 24.71 6.89 2.61
C PRO A 125 25.06 6.32 1.23
N SER A 126 25.08 7.18 0.20
CA SER A 126 25.61 6.79 -1.10
C SER A 126 27.09 6.40 -0.97
N ALA A 127 27.47 5.29 -1.61
CA ALA A 127 28.87 4.85 -1.70
C ALA A 127 29.71 5.77 -2.61
N ARG A 128 29.09 6.67 -3.39
CA ARG A 128 29.75 7.58 -4.32
C ARG A 128 29.19 9.00 -4.20
N GLY A 129 30.07 10.00 -4.23
CA GLY A 129 29.69 11.41 -4.16
C GLY A 129 29.35 11.88 -2.76
N GLU A 130 28.62 13.00 -2.66
CA GLU A 130 28.13 13.54 -1.38
C GLU A 130 26.99 12.68 -0.83
N GLY A 131 27.20 12.10 0.34
CA GLY A 131 26.22 11.29 1.05
C GLY A 131 25.42 12.07 2.09
N VAL A 132 24.36 11.44 2.60
CA VAL A 132 23.73 11.81 3.88
C VAL A 132 24.40 11.08 5.03
N GLU A 133 24.22 11.55 6.27
CA GLU A 133 24.70 10.81 7.45
C GLU A 133 23.91 9.51 7.64
N PRO A 134 24.59 8.41 8.01
CA PRO A 134 23.91 7.17 8.35
C PRO A 134 23.06 7.38 9.61
N LYS A 135 21.88 6.77 9.62
CA LYS A 135 20.96 6.88 10.76
C LYS A 135 20.19 5.59 10.94
N SER A 136 19.97 5.18 12.18
CA SER A 136 19.07 4.08 12.52
C SER A 136 18.16 4.54 13.65
N VAL A 137 16.85 4.34 13.48
CA VAL A 137 15.83 4.74 14.44
C VAL A 137 14.90 3.57 14.68
N VAL A 138 14.76 3.19 15.95
CA VAL A 138 13.71 2.26 16.39
C VAL A 138 12.42 3.04 16.56
N GLY A 139 11.38 2.64 15.84
CA GLY A 139 10.03 3.18 15.94
C GLY A 139 9.31 2.72 17.21
N ARG A 140 8.25 3.45 17.55
CA ARG A 140 7.32 3.06 18.62
C ARG A 140 5.92 2.84 18.05
N ASP A 141 5.06 2.21 18.84
CA ASP A 141 3.63 2.29 18.54
C ASP A 141 3.17 3.75 18.64
N CYS A 142 2.44 4.20 17.61
CA CYS A 142 1.86 5.54 17.55
C CYS A 142 0.33 5.50 17.58
N THR A 143 -0.27 4.35 17.92
CA THR A 143 -1.74 4.23 18.04
C THR A 143 -2.30 5.21 19.06
N ASP A 144 -1.60 5.41 20.19
CA ASP A 144 -1.99 6.39 21.20
C ASP A 144 -1.99 7.83 20.65
N LEU A 145 -1.00 8.17 19.82
CA LEU A 145 -0.91 9.48 19.18
C LEU A 145 -2.02 9.68 18.14
N HIS A 146 -2.32 8.68 17.31
CA HIS A 146 -3.43 8.76 16.35
C HIS A 146 -4.80 8.88 17.04
N VAL A 147 -5.03 8.14 18.13
CA VAL A 147 -6.27 8.27 18.91
C VAL A 147 -6.38 9.65 19.53
N LYS A 148 -5.28 10.18 20.07
CA LYS A 148 -5.24 11.54 20.60
C LYS A 148 -5.56 12.58 19.51
N ASP A 149 -4.90 12.51 18.36
CA ASP A 149 -5.13 13.41 17.22
C ASP A 149 -6.61 13.45 16.82
N PHE A 150 -7.22 12.27 16.67
CA PHE A 150 -8.65 12.17 16.37
C PHE A 150 -9.53 12.83 17.43
N ILE A 151 -9.31 12.54 18.72
CA ILE A 151 -10.10 13.12 19.81
C ILE A 151 -9.94 14.64 19.87
N ASP A 152 -8.72 15.14 19.67
CA ASP A 152 -8.45 16.58 19.65
C ASP A 152 -9.18 17.25 18.48
N CYS A 153 -9.14 16.66 17.28
CA CYS A 153 -9.85 17.16 16.09
C CYS A 153 -11.37 17.17 16.28
N VAL A 154 -11.96 16.15 16.93
CA VAL A 154 -13.40 16.16 17.25
C VAL A 154 -13.76 17.33 18.17
N ARG A 155 -12.87 17.70 19.10
CA ARG A 155 -13.10 18.80 20.04
C ARG A 155 -12.86 20.17 19.42
N SER A 156 -11.79 20.32 18.64
CA SER A 156 -11.40 21.59 18.02
C SER A 156 -12.12 21.87 16.70
N GLN A 157 -12.73 20.85 16.09
CA GLN A 157 -13.27 20.88 14.73
C GLN A 157 -12.20 21.12 13.65
N GLU A 158 -10.94 20.82 13.96
CA GLU A 158 -9.86 20.81 12.98
C GLU A 158 -9.82 19.49 12.20
N LYS A 159 -9.05 19.46 11.11
CA LYS A 159 -8.84 18.24 10.33
C LYS A 159 -7.79 17.33 10.98
N PRO A 160 -8.02 16.01 11.02
CA PRO A 160 -6.99 15.05 11.41
C PRO A 160 -5.76 15.12 10.52
N LEU A 161 -4.61 14.70 11.06
CA LEU A 161 -3.37 14.58 10.29
C LEU A 161 -3.50 13.59 9.11
N ALA A 162 -4.35 12.57 9.28
CA ALA A 162 -4.72 11.61 8.24
C ALA A 162 -6.21 11.79 7.89
N ASP A 163 -6.53 12.83 7.11
CA ASP A 163 -7.89 13.14 6.72
C ASP A 163 -8.42 12.21 5.59
N VAL A 164 -9.70 12.39 5.24
CA VAL A 164 -10.37 11.55 4.24
C VAL A 164 -9.77 11.66 2.84
N GLU A 165 -9.21 12.82 2.47
CA GLU A 165 -8.60 13.03 1.16
C GLU A 165 -7.31 12.22 1.04
N ILE A 166 -6.48 12.22 2.08
CA ILE A 166 -5.27 11.38 2.16
C ILE A 166 -5.64 9.90 2.02
N GLY A 167 -6.66 9.45 2.75
CA GLY A 167 -7.18 8.09 2.68
C GLY A 167 -7.71 7.71 1.28
N HIS A 168 -8.45 8.61 0.64
CA HIS A 168 -8.99 8.42 -0.72
C HIS A 168 -7.87 8.26 -1.75
N LYS A 169 -6.91 9.19 -1.78
CA LYS A 169 -5.83 9.20 -2.77
C LYS A 169 -4.87 8.01 -2.64
N SER A 170 -4.53 7.61 -1.42
CA SER A 170 -3.71 6.41 -1.18
C SER A 170 -4.43 5.13 -1.63
N THR A 171 -5.75 5.08 -1.45
CA THR A 171 -6.60 3.95 -1.86
C THR A 171 -6.77 3.87 -3.39
N ILE A 172 -6.84 5.01 -4.09
CA ILE A 172 -6.86 5.06 -5.57
C ILE A 172 -5.68 4.27 -6.14
N VAL A 173 -4.47 4.47 -5.61
CA VAL A 173 -3.27 3.81 -6.15
C VAL A 173 -3.38 2.29 -6.07
N ALA A 174 -3.83 1.77 -4.92
CA ALA A 174 -4.07 0.33 -4.76
C ALA A 174 -5.13 -0.20 -5.74
N HIS A 175 -6.18 0.58 -6.01
CA HIS A 175 -7.21 0.23 -6.99
C HIS A 175 -6.67 0.23 -8.42
N LEU A 176 -5.88 1.22 -8.82
CA LEU A 176 -5.28 1.27 -10.16
C LEU A 176 -4.41 0.02 -10.43
N GLY A 177 -3.63 -0.42 -9.44
CA GLY A 177 -2.86 -1.66 -9.54
C GLY A 177 -3.74 -2.89 -9.75
N ASN A 178 -4.83 -3.00 -8.98
CA ASN A 178 -5.81 -4.07 -9.14
C ASN A 178 -6.53 -4.03 -10.50
N ILE A 179 -6.92 -2.85 -10.96
CA ILE A 179 -7.61 -2.68 -12.25
C ILE A 179 -6.70 -3.15 -13.38
N SER A 180 -5.44 -2.69 -13.39
CA SER A 180 -4.46 -3.13 -14.37
C SER A 180 -4.27 -4.65 -14.36
N TYR A 181 -4.15 -5.25 -13.17
CA TYR A 181 -4.08 -6.71 -13.02
C TYR A 181 -5.31 -7.42 -13.62
N LYS A 182 -6.52 -6.93 -13.30
CA LYS A 182 -7.79 -7.56 -13.73
C LYS A 182 -8.00 -7.54 -15.25
N ILE A 183 -7.52 -6.51 -15.94
CA ILE A 183 -7.62 -6.40 -17.41
C ILE A 183 -6.47 -7.12 -18.15
N GLY A 184 -5.79 -8.06 -17.49
CA GLY A 184 -4.71 -8.85 -18.08
C GLY A 184 -3.33 -8.20 -17.98
N GLY A 185 -3.12 -7.30 -17.03
CA GLY A 185 -1.83 -6.64 -16.77
C GLY A 185 -1.46 -5.55 -17.75
N ARG A 186 -2.44 -5.01 -18.50
CA ARG A 186 -2.21 -3.88 -19.40
C ARG A 186 -1.93 -2.61 -18.60
N LYS A 187 -1.00 -1.79 -19.08
CA LYS A 187 -0.71 -0.48 -18.50
C LYS A 187 -1.92 0.46 -18.70
N ILE A 188 -2.40 1.06 -17.61
CA ILE A 188 -3.47 2.06 -17.64
C ILE A 188 -2.90 3.45 -17.39
N ARG A 189 -3.43 4.47 -18.06
CA ARG A 189 -3.06 5.89 -17.83
C ARG A 189 -4.13 6.55 -16.96
N TRP A 190 -3.68 7.35 -16.00
CA TRP A 190 -4.54 7.97 -15.00
C TRP A 190 -4.43 9.50 -15.07
N ASP A 191 -5.57 10.16 -15.08
CA ASP A 191 -5.69 11.59 -14.80
C ASP A 191 -6.10 11.75 -13.33
N ALA A 192 -5.14 12.14 -12.49
CA ALA A 192 -5.36 12.29 -11.06
C ALA A 192 -6.20 13.51 -10.69
N ASP A 193 -6.26 14.54 -11.55
CA ASP A 193 -7.06 15.73 -11.27
C ASP A 193 -8.55 15.48 -11.61
N ARG A 194 -8.82 14.67 -12.63
CA ARG A 194 -10.18 14.28 -13.05
C ARG A 194 -10.65 12.96 -12.47
N GLU A 195 -9.75 12.22 -11.82
CA GLU A 195 -9.92 10.86 -11.35
C GLU A 195 -10.47 9.91 -12.44
N GLN A 196 -9.80 9.90 -13.59
CA GLN A 196 -10.23 9.15 -14.78
C GLN A 196 -9.12 8.28 -15.37
N ILE A 197 -9.48 7.05 -15.75
CA ILE A 197 -8.64 6.24 -16.63
C ILE A 197 -8.82 6.73 -18.06
N LEU A 198 -7.70 7.00 -18.74
CA LEU A 198 -7.71 7.61 -20.06
C LEU A 198 -7.76 6.55 -21.16
N ASN A 199 -8.69 6.72 -22.10
CA ASN A 199 -8.80 5.94 -23.35
C ASN A 199 -8.90 4.41 -23.17
N ASP A 200 -9.48 3.94 -22.07
CA ASP A 200 -9.66 2.51 -21.80
C ASP A 200 -11.02 2.27 -21.12
N SER A 201 -12.04 1.92 -21.93
CA SER A 201 -13.40 1.74 -21.43
C SER A 201 -13.57 0.51 -20.55
N GLU A 202 -12.80 -0.56 -20.82
CA GLU A 202 -12.81 -1.78 -20.01
C GLU A 202 -12.27 -1.48 -18.60
N ALA A 203 -11.11 -0.83 -18.51
CA ALA A 203 -10.50 -0.44 -17.24
C ALA A 203 -11.35 0.60 -16.50
N SER A 204 -11.89 1.60 -17.22
CA SER A 204 -12.78 2.62 -16.65
C SER A 204 -14.04 2.02 -16.04
N GLY A 205 -14.57 0.95 -16.64
CA GLY A 205 -15.72 0.21 -16.11
C GLY A 205 -15.47 -0.44 -14.75
N LEU A 206 -14.21 -0.58 -14.33
CA LEU A 206 -13.81 -1.16 -13.04
C LEU A 206 -13.57 -0.11 -11.94
N LEU A 207 -13.66 1.19 -12.25
CA LEU A 207 -13.59 2.26 -11.24
C LEU A 207 -14.79 2.24 -10.28
N ASN A 208 -15.92 1.71 -10.74
CA ASN A 208 -17.14 1.58 -9.95
C ASN A 208 -17.54 0.11 -9.78
N ARG A 209 -18.26 -0.18 -8.69
CA ARG A 209 -18.89 -1.49 -8.49
C ARG A 209 -20.32 -1.44 -8.98
N GLN A 210 -20.79 -2.54 -9.57
CA GLN A 210 -22.20 -2.70 -9.83
C GLN A 210 -22.97 -2.77 -8.51
N GLY A 211 -23.92 -1.86 -8.31
CA GLY A 211 -24.83 -1.89 -7.17
C GLY A 211 -25.64 -3.19 -7.13
N ARG A 212 -25.95 -3.66 -5.92
CA ARG A 212 -26.74 -4.88 -5.73
C ARG A 212 -28.22 -4.52 -5.64
N ALA A 213 -29.02 -4.91 -6.63
CA ALA A 213 -30.47 -4.72 -6.59
C ALA A 213 -31.11 -5.30 -5.30
N PRO A 214 -32.09 -4.60 -4.67
CA PRO A 214 -32.66 -3.30 -5.04
C PRO A 214 -31.87 -2.08 -4.52
N TRP A 215 -30.68 -2.26 -3.94
CA TRP A 215 -29.88 -1.23 -3.30
C TRP A 215 -28.85 -0.64 -4.27
N ASN A 216 -29.24 0.37 -5.05
CA ASN A 216 -28.40 1.08 -6.02
C ASN A 216 -28.40 2.60 -5.76
N LEU A 217 -27.55 3.05 -4.84
CA LEU A 217 -27.27 4.49 -4.62
C LEU A 217 -25.91 4.92 -5.22
N ILE A 218 -25.29 4.04 -6.01
CA ILE A 218 -24.04 4.26 -6.72
C ILE A 218 -24.37 4.54 -8.18
#